data_AF-A0A9K3M5Y2-F1
#
_entry.id   AF-A0A9K3M5Y2-F1
#
_cell.length_a   1.000
_cell.length_b   1.000
_cell.length_c   1.000
_cell.angle_alpha   90.00
_cell.angle_beta   90.00
_cell.angle_gamma   90.00
#
_symmetry.space_group_name_H-M   'P 1'
#
loop_
_entity.id
_entity.type
_entity.pdbx_description
1 polymer ?
#
loop_
_entity_poly.entity_id
_entity_poly.type
_entity_poly.pdbx_seq_one_letter_code
_entity_poly.pdbx_strand_id
1 'polypeptide(L)'
;MYHTIWDLWSFSRPLRNVPDFSSELISPCHKTRSEGKHHDVMNREDYKQRWKIFGPNAPQTVENFDEAIKNFVGAHAGTQDRHALVQQLIHPTKPRDLGGQAFYYQLLELNDAISLIPGAAHDAPLNDEQLKQAFYDGMPVIWKERFVNSGSRLTEMARAEVIRYFRDQER
;
A
#
# COMPACT_ATOMS: atom_id res chain seq x y z
N MET A 1 -13.25 -10.72 -12.28
CA MET A 1 -11.86 -10.76 -11.79
C MET A 1 -11.44 -9.31 -11.64
N TYR A 2 -11.64 -8.75 -10.45
CA TYR A 2 -11.46 -7.32 -10.21
C TYR A 2 -9.97 -7.06 -9.93
N HIS A 3 -9.31 -6.31 -10.81
CA HIS A 3 -8.03 -5.68 -10.51
C HIS A 3 -8.31 -4.56 -9.52
N THR A 4 -8.00 -4.79 -8.25
CA THR A 4 -8.03 -3.74 -7.24
C THR A 4 -6.85 -2.80 -7.47
N ILE A 5 -7.04 -1.50 -7.20
CA ILE A 5 -6.00 -0.45 -7.28
C ILE A 5 -4.75 -0.81 -6.45
N TRP A 6 -4.93 -1.72 -5.49
CA TRP A 6 -3.90 -2.23 -4.59
C TRP A 6 -2.99 -3.31 -5.20
N ASP A 7 -3.22 -3.75 -6.45
CA ASP A 7 -2.27 -4.62 -7.19
C ASP A 7 -0.91 -3.93 -7.42
N LEU A 8 -0.82 -2.61 -7.24
CA LEU A 8 0.45 -1.87 -7.21
C LEU A 8 1.24 -2.02 -5.90
N TRP A 9 0.59 -2.49 -4.84
CA TRP A 9 1.17 -2.76 -3.51
C TRP A 9 1.30 -4.27 -3.23
N SER A 10 0.94 -5.11 -4.19
CA SER A 10 1.10 -6.57 -4.11
C SER A 10 2.58 -6.95 -4.05
N PHE A 11 2.93 -7.60 -2.94
CA PHE A 11 4.19 -8.27 -2.64
C PHE A 11 4.81 -8.94 -3.89
N SER A 12 6.08 -8.63 -4.17
CA SER A 12 6.91 -9.18 -5.26
C SER A 12 6.70 -8.57 -6.66
N ARG A 13 7.31 -7.40 -6.90
CA ARG A 13 7.93 -7.14 -8.21
C ARG A 13 9.35 -6.61 -8.00
N PRO A 14 10.39 -7.29 -8.54
CA PRO A 14 11.73 -6.73 -8.53
C PRO A 14 11.72 -5.45 -9.37
N LEU A 15 12.15 -4.33 -8.77
CA LEU A 15 12.44 -3.09 -9.48
C LEU A 15 13.55 -3.36 -10.50
N ARG A 16 13.17 -3.72 -11.73
CA ARG A 16 14.06 -3.72 -12.89
C ARG A 16 13.54 -2.71 -13.89
N ASN A 17 14.40 -1.72 -14.14
CA ASN A 17 14.43 -0.80 -15.28
C ASN A 17 13.31 0.25 -15.33
N VAL A 18 13.62 1.42 -14.80
CA VAL A 18 13.08 2.69 -15.29
C VAL A 18 13.90 3.05 -16.54
N PRO A 19 13.33 3.06 -17.76
CA PRO A 19 14.01 3.69 -18.88
C PRO A 19 13.79 5.20 -18.78
N ASP A 20 14.93 5.89 -18.81
CA ASP A 20 15.09 7.33 -18.94
C ASP A 20 14.29 7.86 -20.14
N PHE A 21 13.42 8.83 -19.91
CA PHE A 21 12.69 9.53 -20.97
C PHE A 21 13.54 10.71 -21.43
N SER A 22 14.37 10.48 -22.45
CA SER A 22 14.85 11.56 -23.32
C SER A 22 15.11 11.06 -24.74
N SER A 23 14.32 11.67 -25.64
CA SER A 23 14.59 11.97 -27.05
C SER A 23 14.96 10.85 -28.03
N GLU A 24 14.21 10.86 -29.15
CA GLU A 24 14.69 10.61 -30.52
C GLU A 24 14.77 9.16 -31.03
N LEU A 25 13.79 8.72 -31.82
CA LEU A 25 13.87 8.63 -33.30
C LEU A 25 12.77 7.74 -33.91
N ILE A 26 12.27 8.20 -35.05
CA ILE A 26 11.25 7.63 -35.93
C ILE A 26 11.83 6.47 -36.75
N SER A 27 11.11 5.34 -36.88
CA SER A 27 10.81 4.57 -38.13
C SER A 27 10.51 3.07 -37.91
N PRO A 28 9.84 2.37 -38.87
CA PRO A 28 8.82 1.36 -38.60
C PRO A 28 9.15 -0.07 -39.10
N CYS A 29 8.15 -0.98 -38.99
CA CYS A 29 8.08 -2.39 -39.45
C CYS A 29 8.69 -3.41 -38.45
N HIS A 30 8.04 -4.51 -38.04
CA HIS A 30 7.12 -5.41 -38.75
C HIS A 30 6.02 -6.00 -37.83
N LYS A 31 4.94 -6.39 -38.50
CA LYS A 31 3.73 -7.05 -38.03
C LYS A 31 4.00 -8.51 -37.67
N THR A 32 3.63 -8.95 -36.46
CA THR A 32 3.18 -10.34 -36.24
C THR A 32 1.89 -10.35 -35.44
N ARG A 33 0.91 -11.00 -36.07
CA ARG A 33 -0.46 -11.29 -35.69
C ARG A 33 -0.48 -12.34 -34.58
N SER A 34 -1.12 -12.05 -33.45
CA SER A 34 -1.85 -13.07 -32.67
C SER A 34 -2.85 -12.44 -31.70
N GLU A 35 -4.09 -12.91 -31.86
CA GLU A 35 -5.07 -13.18 -30.79
C GLU A 35 -5.64 -12.00 -30.01
N GLY A 36 -6.88 -11.66 -30.38
CA GLY A 36 -7.74 -10.71 -29.71
C GLY A 36 -7.96 -11.06 -28.24
N LYS A 37 -7.33 -10.28 -27.36
CA LYS A 37 -7.92 -9.92 -26.09
C LYS A 37 -8.48 -8.52 -26.27
N HIS A 38 -9.77 -8.38 -26.01
CA HIS A 38 -10.47 -7.10 -25.92
C HIS A 38 -9.78 -6.31 -24.80
N HIS A 39 -8.73 -5.56 -25.12
CA HIS A 39 -8.33 -4.43 -24.33
C HIS A 39 -9.48 -3.43 -24.51
N ASP A 40 -10.32 -3.29 -23.49
CA ASP A 40 -11.12 -2.08 -23.35
C ASP A 40 -10.13 -0.92 -23.23
N VAL A 41 -9.76 -0.38 -24.39
CA VAL A 41 -9.09 0.91 -24.50
C VAL A 41 -10.13 1.90 -24.00
N MET A 42 -10.09 2.19 -22.70
CA MET A 42 -10.97 3.18 -22.09
C MET A 42 -10.93 4.45 -22.93
N ASN A 43 -12.09 4.86 -23.41
CA ASN A 43 -12.25 6.04 -24.24
C ASN A 43 -11.70 7.27 -23.47
N ARG A 44 -10.95 8.13 -24.15
CA ARG A 44 -10.44 9.41 -23.59
C ARG A 44 -11.56 10.25 -22.95
N GLU A 45 -12.78 10.14 -23.47
CA GLU A 45 -13.94 10.83 -22.91
C GLU A 45 -14.48 10.16 -21.63
N ASP A 46 -14.37 8.84 -21.48
CA ASP A 46 -14.68 8.14 -20.21
C ASP A 46 -13.68 8.51 -19.11
N TYR A 47 -12.40 8.68 -19.46
CA TYR A 47 -11.41 9.27 -18.56
C TYR A 47 -11.86 10.65 -18.11
N LYS A 48 -12.18 11.57 -19.03
CA LYS A 48 -12.62 12.92 -18.62
C LYS A 48 -13.87 12.92 -17.76
N GLN A 49 -14.81 11.99 -17.96
CA GLN A 49 -16.00 11.86 -17.11
C GLN A 49 -15.67 11.34 -15.71
N ARG A 50 -14.80 10.34 -15.57
CA ARG A 50 -14.34 9.83 -14.26
C ARG A 50 -13.64 10.90 -13.43
N TRP A 51 -12.99 11.87 -14.06
CA TRP A 51 -12.28 12.95 -13.38
C TRP A 51 -13.15 14.19 -13.07
N LYS A 52 -14.45 14.18 -13.40
CA LYS A 52 -15.42 15.21 -12.97
C LYS A 52 -15.85 15.07 -11.51
N ILE A 53 -14.92 14.72 -10.63
CA ILE A 53 -15.15 14.64 -9.18
C ILE A 53 -15.09 16.03 -8.55
N PHE A 54 -14.45 16.99 -9.22
CA PHE A 54 -14.31 18.37 -8.76
C PHE A 54 -15.32 19.28 -9.43
N GLY A 55 -16.22 19.89 -8.63
CA GLY A 55 -17.03 21.00 -9.09
C GLY A 55 -16.12 22.16 -9.51
N PRO A 56 -16.41 22.89 -10.61
CA PRO A 56 -15.50 23.87 -11.20
C PRO A 56 -15.20 25.11 -10.32
N ASN A 57 -15.72 25.19 -9.10
CA ASN A 57 -15.72 26.39 -8.25
C ASN A 57 -15.18 26.16 -6.82
N ALA A 58 -14.56 25.02 -6.50
CA ALA A 58 -13.97 24.82 -5.18
C ALA A 58 -12.67 25.65 -5.03
N PRO A 59 -12.49 26.42 -3.94
CA PRO A 59 -11.23 27.14 -3.71
C PRO A 59 -10.06 26.16 -3.61
N GLN A 60 -8.90 26.49 -4.15
CA GLN A 60 -7.74 25.60 -4.09
C GLN A 60 -7.03 25.76 -2.74
N THR A 61 -7.56 25.10 -1.71
CA THR A 61 -6.95 24.99 -0.38
C THR A 61 -6.44 23.56 -0.14
N VAL A 62 -5.58 23.38 0.87
CA VAL A 62 -5.04 22.05 1.24
C VAL A 62 -6.17 21.14 1.72
N GLU A 63 -7.14 21.69 2.46
CA GLU A 63 -8.30 20.96 2.95
C GLU A 63 -9.17 20.45 1.80
N ASN A 64 -9.33 21.27 0.75
CA ASN A 64 -10.08 20.89 -0.45
C ASN A 64 -9.31 19.86 -1.29
N PHE A 65 -7.97 19.81 -1.18
CA PHE A 65 -7.16 18.76 -1.79
C PHE A 65 -7.28 17.43 -1.04
N ASP A 66 -7.25 17.45 0.30
CA ASP A 66 -7.44 16.25 1.11
C ASP A 66 -8.84 15.66 0.93
N GLU A 67 -9.86 16.52 0.90
CA GLU A 67 -11.22 16.13 0.59
C GLU A 67 -11.34 15.60 -0.84
N ALA A 68 -10.63 16.21 -1.79
CA ALA A 68 -10.55 15.74 -3.16
C ALA A 68 -9.95 14.33 -3.26
N ILE A 69 -8.86 14.05 -2.54
CA ILE A 69 -8.26 12.72 -2.48
C ILE A 69 -9.23 11.72 -1.85
N LYS A 70 -9.88 12.05 -0.73
CA LYS A 70 -10.86 11.16 -0.08
C LYS A 70 -12.03 10.85 -1.00
N ASN A 71 -12.55 11.86 -1.73
CA ASN A 71 -13.63 11.67 -2.68
C ASN A 71 -13.19 10.83 -3.88
N PHE A 72 -11.97 11.04 -4.38
CA PHE A 72 -11.39 10.23 -5.44
C PHE A 72 -11.21 8.77 -5.02
N VAL A 73 -10.58 8.53 -3.85
CA VAL A 73 -10.39 7.19 -3.30
C VAL A 73 -11.74 6.54 -3.03
N GLY A 74 -12.69 7.23 -2.41
CA GLY A 74 -14.03 6.70 -2.13
C GLY A 74 -14.88 6.40 -3.36
N ALA A 75 -14.62 7.06 -4.50
CA ALA A 75 -15.26 6.73 -5.78
C ALA A 75 -14.73 5.42 -6.39
N HIS A 76 -13.56 4.96 -5.96
CA HIS A 76 -12.82 3.84 -6.55
C HIS A 76 -12.52 2.69 -5.59
N ALA A 77 -12.63 2.92 -4.28
CA ALA A 77 -12.42 1.95 -3.22
C ALA A 77 -13.61 1.98 -2.26
N GLY A 78 -14.14 0.79 -1.96
CA GLY A 78 -15.31 0.63 -1.10
C GLY A 78 -14.97 -0.02 0.24
N THR A 79 -16.02 -0.32 1.00
CA THR A 79 -15.91 -0.99 2.31
C THR A 79 -15.17 -2.32 2.24
N GLN A 80 -15.29 -3.06 1.13
CA GLN A 80 -14.57 -4.32 0.94
C GLN A 80 -13.05 -4.11 0.83
N ASP A 81 -12.60 -3.05 0.15
CA ASP A 81 -11.19 -2.71 0.05
C ASP A 81 -10.63 -2.29 1.41
N ARG A 82 -11.40 -1.50 2.17
CA ARG A 82 -11.05 -1.14 3.55
C ARG A 82 -10.88 -2.37 4.42
N HIS A 83 -11.85 -3.30 4.36
CA HIS A 83 -11.80 -4.53 5.13
C HIS A 83 -10.58 -5.38 4.74
N ALA A 84 -10.31 -5.53 3.44
CA ALA A 84 -9.13 -6.26 2.97
C ALA A 84 -7.82 -5.64 3.48
N LEU A 85 -7.73 -4.31 3.48
CA LEU A 85 -6.56 -3.58 3.99
C LEU A 85 -6.39 -3.76 5.50
N VAL A 86 -7.48 -3.69 6.27
CA VAL A 86 -7.46 -3.98 7.72
C VAL A 86 -7.02 -5.41 7.98
N GLN A 87 -7.50 -6.39 7.22
CA GLN A 87 -7.06 -7.79 7.35
C GLN A 87 -5.56 -7.96 7.10
N GLN A 88 -4.98 -7.23 6.14
CA GLN A 88 -3.53 -7.22 5.90
C GLN A 88 -2.74 -6.67 7.10
N LEU A 89 -3.29 -5.68 7.81
CA LEU A 89 -2.68 -5.10 9.01
C LEU A 89 -2.82 -5.98 10.25
N ILE A 90 -3.89 -6.79 10.36
CA ILE A 90 -4.08 -7.71 11.49
C ILE A 90 -3.20 -8.96 11.33
N HIS A 91 -2.97 -9.41 10.09
CA HIS A 91 -2.16 -10.60 9.80
C HIS A 91 -0.99 -10.30 8.86
N PRO A 92 -0.12 -9.35 9.22
CA PRO A 92 0.94 -8.95 8.33
C PRO A 92 1.99 -10.05 8.27
N THR A 93 2.65 -10.21 7.12
CA THR A 93 3.78 -11.12 6.98
C THR A 93 4.93 -10.35 6.38
N LYS A 94 6.09 -10.35 7.04
CA LYS A 94 7.28 -9.65 6.54
C LYS A 94 7.74 -10.26 5.21
N PRO A 95 7.86 -9.48 4.12
CA PRO A 95 8.50 -9.95 2.89
C PRO A 95 9.96 -10.34 3.13
N ARG A 96 10.47 -11.33 2.37
CA ARG A 96 11.86 -11.82 2.52
C ARG A 96 12.89 -10.79 2.07
N ASP A 97 12.56 -10.01 1.05
CA ASP A 97 13.38 -9.02 0.37
C ASP A 97 13.34 -7.62 1.00
N LEU A 98 12.43 -7.41 1.95
CA LEU A 98 12.27 -6.14 2.64
C LEU A 98 12.95 -6.16 4.01
N GLY A 99 13.70 -5.13 4.37
CA GLY A 99 14.28 -5.01 5.72
C GLY A 99 13.22 -4.80 6.80
N GLY A 100 13.49 -5.22 8.04
CA GLY A 100 12.55 -5.17 9.16
C GLY A 100 12.09 -3.75 9.47
N GLN A 101 13.00 -2.77 9.43
CA GLN A 101 12.64 -1.36 9.60
C GLN A 101 11.74 -0.84 8.46
N ALA A 102 12.05 -1.19 7.21
CA ALA A 102 11.24 -0.79 6.06
C ALA A 102 9.84 -1.41 6.11
N PHE A 103 9.74 -2.67 6.53
CA PHE A 103 8.46 -3.34 6.76
C PHE A 103 7.61 -2.62 7.82
N TYR A 104 8.21 -2.15 8.92
CA TYR A 104 7.46 -1.38 9.92
C TYR A 104 6.90 -0.07 9.35
N TYR A 105 7.69 0.67 8.57
CA TYR A 105 7.19 1.90 7.93
C TYR A 105 6.08 1.62 6.92
N GLN A 106 6.16 0.51 6.19
CA GLN A 106 5.10 0.09 5.30
C GLN A 106 3.79 -0.19 6.06
N LEU A 107 3.85 -0.79 7.25
CA LEU A 107 2.66 -0.96 8.10
C LEU A 107 2.07 0.37 8.55
N LEU A 108 2.90 1.39 8.84
CA LEU A 108 2.41 2.73 9.17
C LEU A 108 1.69 3.37 7.98
N GLU A 109 2.29 3.31 6.79
CA GLU A 109 1.68 3.87 5.57
C GLU A 109 0.34 3.21 5.25
N LEU A 110 0.26 1.88 5.39
CA LEU A 110 -1.00 1.15 5.24
C LEU A 110 -2.03 1.56 6.29
N ASN A 111 -1.62 1.72 7.54
CA ASN A 111 -2.50 2.13 8.62
C ASN A 111 -3.08 3.53 8.40
N ASP A 112 -2.27 4.46 7.91
CA ASP A 112 -2.71 5.82 7.58
C ASP A 112 -3.68 5.82 6.38
N ALA A 113 -3.46 4.94 5.40
CA ALA A 113 -4.31 4.81 4.22
C ALA A 113 -5.75 4.35 4.55
N ILE A 114 -5.99 3.67 5.69
CA ILE A 114 -7.35 3.33 6.15
C ILE A 114 -8.24 4.57 6.21
N SER A 115 -7.68 5.70 6.65
CA SER A 115 -8.42 6.96 6.82
C SER A 115 -8.89 7.58 5.51
N LEU A 116 -8.33 7.14 4.38
CA LEU A 116 -8.68 7.62 3.04
C LEU A 116 -9.84 6.83 2.42
N ILE A 117 -10.10 5.61 2.90
CA ILE A 117 -11.13 4.73 2.36
C ILE A 117 -12.41 4.86 3.19
N PRO A 118 -13.56 5.20 2.59
CA PRO A 118 -14.82 5.24 3.31
C PRO A 118 -15.17 3.84 3.87
N GLY A 119 -15.65 3.79 5.10
CA GLY A 119 -16.04 2.54 5.73
C GLY A 119 -16.51 2.72 7.16
N ALA A 120 -16.88 1.60 7.77
CA ALA A 120 -17.50 1.61 9.08
C ALA A 120 -16.47 1.85 10.20
N ALA A 121 -16.95 2.36 11.33
CA ALA A 121 -16.11 2.68 12.49
C ALA A 121 -15.37 1.48 13.10
N HIS A 122 -15.80 0.25 12.80
CA HIS A 122 -15.11 -0.97 13.26
C HIS A 122 -13.80 -1.24 12.52
N ASP A 123 -13.61 -0.65 11.33
CA ASP A 123 -12.38 -0.74 10.54
C ASP A 123 -11.50 0.50 10.79
N ALA A 124 -11.36 0.93 12.04
CA ALA A 124 -10.53 2.08 12.39
C ALA A 124 -9.03 1.74 12.23
N PRO A 125 -8.18 2.76 11.97
CA PRO A 125 -6.73 2.58 12.04
C PRO A 125 -6.29 1.97 13.37
N LEU A 126 -5.32 1.07 13.32
CA LEU A 126 -4.69 0.49 14.49
C LEU A 126 -3.97 1.57 15.31
N ASN A 127 -4.07 1.46 16.63
CA ASN A 127 -3.29 2.27 17.54
C ASN A 127 -1.83 1.79 17.60
N ASP A 128 -0.98 2.52 18.32
CA ASP A 128 0.46 2.24 18.30
C ASP A 128 0.85 0.88 18.89
N GLU A 129 0.18 0.46 19.96
CA GLU A 129 0.43 -0.86 20.56
C GLU A 129 -0.06 -1.99 19.67
N GLN A 130 -1.20 -1.81 18.98
CA GLN A 130 -1.69 -2.74 17.99
C GLN A 130 -0.73 -2.84 16.78
N LEU A 131 -0.17 -1.72 16.32
CA LEU A 131 0.84 -1.71 15.26
C LEU A 131 2.14 -2.40 15.67
N LYS A 132 2.60 -2.17 16.91
CA LYS A 132 3.75 -2.90 17.47
C LYS A 132 3.49 -4.40 17.50
N GLN A 133 2.30 -4.81 17.94
CA GLN A 133 1.87 -6.21 17.98
C GLN A 133 1.81 -6.82 16.58
N ALA A 134 1.16 -6.14 15.63
CA ALA A 134 1.10 -6.56 14.24
C ALA A 134 2.50 -6.73 13.63
N PHE A 135 3.39 -5.76 13.85
CA PHE A 135 4.78 -5.85 13.41
C PHE A 135 5.51 -7.06 13.98
N TYR A 136 5.40 -7.28 15.30
CA TYR A 136 5.97 -8.44 15.96
C TYR A 136 5.42 -9.73 15.35
N ASP A 137 4.11 -9.86 15.20
CA ASP A 137 3.46 -11.08 14.71
C ASP A 137 3.88 -11.43 13.28
N GLY A 138 4.11 -10.40 12.44
CA GLY A 138 4.60 -10.56 11.08
C GLY A 138 6.09 -10.91 10.95
N MET A 139 6.85 -10.94 12.04
CA MET A 139 8.25 -11.37 12.03
C MET A 139 8.39 -12.89 11.86
N PRO A 140 9.51 -13.36 11.26
CA PRO A 140 9.85 -14.79 11.23
C PRO A 140 9.82 -15.43 12.62
N VAL A 141 9.29 -16.65 12.69
CA VAL A 141 9.11 -17.40 13.97
C VAL A 141 10.40 -17.49 14.77
N ILE A 142 11.52 -17.78 14.11
CA ILE A 142 12.86 -17.89 14.75
C ILE A 142 13.25 -16.57 15.43
N TRP A 143 12.92 -15.42 14.86
CA TRP A 143 13.26 -14.12 15.45
C TRP A 143 12.38 -13.82 16.67
N LYS A 144 11.09 -14.19 16.61
CA LYS A 144 10.16 -14.09 17.74
C LYS A 144 10.61 -14.96 18.91
N GLU A 145 11.02 -16.19 18.65
CA GLU A 145 11.58 -17.09 19.67
C GLU A 145 12.83 -16.49 20.32
N ARG A 146 13.76 -15.95 19.53
CA ARG A 146 14.96 -15.27 20.06
C ARG A 146 14.60 -14.06 20.92
N PHE A 147 13.59 -13.29 20.52
CA PHE A 147 13.11 -12.11 21.26
C PHE A 147 12.58 -12.51 22.64
N VAL A 148 11.79 -13.58 22.70
CA VAL A 148 11.29 -14.11 23.98
C VAL A 148 12.46 -14.66 24.82
N ASN A 149 13.38 -15.39 24.19
CA ASN A 149 14.54 -15.99 24.87
C ASN A 149 15.55 -14.96 25.39
N SER A 150 15.61 -13.75 24.82
CA SER A 150 16.42 -12.65 25.36
C SER A 150 15.79 -12.00 26.59
N GLY A 151 14.61 -12.44 27.03
CA GLY A 151 13.85 -11.84 28.12
C GLY A 151 13.14 -10.54 27.73
N SER A 152 13.11 -10.20 26.43
CA SER A 152 12.47 -8.97 25.93
C SER A 152 10.95 -9.08 25.99
N ARG A 153 10.30 -7.95 26.28
CA ARG A 153 8.83 -7.87 26.36
C ARG A 153 8.32 -6.73 25.50
N LEU A 154 7.44 -7.07 24.54
CA LEU A 154 6.94 -6.12 23.55
C LEU A 154 6.21 -4.92 24.18
N THR A 155 5.47 -5.15 25.25
CA THR A 155 4.70 -4.13 25.99
C THR A 155 5.58 -3.16 26.77
N GLU A 156 6.80 -3.57 27.14
CA GLU A 156 7.71 -2.77 27.96
C GLU A 156 8.69 -1.95 27.09
N MET A 157 8.94 -2.40 25.86
CA MET A 157 9.87 -1.76 24.95
C MET A 157 9.22 -0.64 24.14
N ALA A 158 9.98 0.44 23.95
CA ALA A 158 9.58 1.49 23.02
C ALA A 158 9.62 0.96 21.58
N ARG A 159 8.75 1.49 20.73
CA ARG A 159 8.66 1.15 19.30
C ARG A 159 10.03 1.11 18.60
N ALA A 160 10.85 2.14 18.82
CA ALA A 160 12.17 2.24 18.23
C ALA A 160 13.12 1.09 18.65
N GLU A 161 13.00 0.62 19.89
CA GLU A 161 13.81 -0.48 20.40
C GLU A 161 13.40 -1.82 19.79
N VAL A 162 12.10 -2.03 19.62
CA VAL A 162 11.54 -3.22 18.95
C VAL A 162 12.00 -3.27 17.49
N ILE A 163 11.89 -2.15 16.77
CA ILE A 163 12.36 -2.04 15.38
C ILE A 163 13.86 -2.31 15.30
N ARG A 164 14.65 -1.70 16.20
CA ARG A 164 16.10 -1.90 16.25
C ARG A 164 16.45 -3.37 16.50
N TYR A 165 15.79 -4.02 17.44
CA TYR A 165 16.00 -5.44 17.73
C TYR A 165 15.83 -6.31 16.49
N PHE A 166 14.69 -6.18 15.78
CA PHE A 166 14.39 -7.02 14.63
C PHE A 166 15.25 -6.69 13.40
N ARG A 167 15.64 -5.44 13.23
CA ARG A 167 16.65 -5.06 12.22
C ARG A 167 18.00 -5.73 12.49
N ASP A 168 18.40 -5.86 13.76
CA ASP A 168 19.68 -6.47 14.11
C ASP A 168 19.65 -8.01 13.93
N GLN A 169 18.47 -8.64 13.82
CA GLN A 169 18.32 -10.07 13.46
C GLN A 169 18.56 -10.37 11.97
N GLU A 170 18.66 -9.34 11.13
CA GLU A 170 18.91 -9.47 9.68
C GLU A 170 20.38 -9.68 9.35
N ARG A 171 21.26 -9.53 10.34
CA ARG A 171 22.71 -9.71 10.24
C ARG A 171 23.10 -11.13 10.62
#